data_AF-A0A3M1NLD4-F1
#
_entry.id   AF-A0A3M1NLD4-F1
#
_cell.length_a   1.000
_cell.length_b   1.000
_cell.length_c   1.000
_cell.angle_alpha   90.00
_cell.angle_beta   90.00
_cell.angle_gamma   90.00
#
_symmetry.space_group_name_H-M   'P 1'
#
loop_
_entity.id
_entity.type
_entity.pdbx_description
1 polymer ?
#
loop_
_entity_poly.entity_id
_entity_poly.type
_entity_poly.pdbx_seq_one_letter_code
_entity_poly.pdbx_strand_id
1 'polypeptide(L)'
;MIDKQKVLDEIRVKGPVLPHQIAKAIGTNILFASAVLSQLSSEKLVKVSHIKVGGSPLYYVSGQEAKLEQYSDRLHEKERKAFSLLKEKKLLYNEDLDPVMKVALSKIKDFSKAITVKFRGKEHLFWKWYSFPTSEARPIIKEVLYKKFGGQNKKQESSSIPEKTIKNTEKILKTKDKEITEDIKDKDIKRITIPEPSSVFLKKALNFFEKNNVSVLDVKTITKNKEFDLIVVVPSPVGSIKFYCKAKDKKKINDSDLSSAFAHGQINNLPVLFVSKGDLTKKAEKMLINEFSGIIYKKL
;
A
#
# COMPACT_ATOMS: atom_id res chain seq x y z
N MET A 1 9.36 -4.36 -37.21
CA MET A 1 8.47 -4.50 -36.04
C MET A 1 9.09 -5.53 -35.10
N ILE A 2 9.20 -5.25 -33.80
CA ILE A 2 9.79 -6.23 -32.86
C ILE A 2 8.77 -7.35 -32.66
N ASP A 3 9.22 -8.58 -32.88
CA ASP A 3 8.38 -9.76 -32.66
C ASP A 3 8.19 -10.00 -31.16
N LYS A 4 6.96 -9.78 -30.69
CA LYS A 4 6.55 -10.01 -29.31
C LYS A 4 6.73 -11.47 -28.88
N GLN A 5 6.50 -12.40 -29.79
CA GLN A 5 6.60 -13.83 -29.50
C GLN A 5 8.05 -14.20 -29.18
N LYS A 6 8.99 -13.68 -29.97
CA LYS A 6 10.42 -13.82 -29.73
C LYS A 6 10.84 -13.27 -28.36
N VAL A 7 10.32 -12.12 -27.94
CA VAL A 7 10.58 -11.57 -26.58
C VAL A 7 10.05 -12.51 -25.49
N LEU A 8 8.84 -13.03 -25.65
CA LEU A 8 8.25 -13.94 -24.66
C LEU A 8 9.03 -15.25 -24.53
N ASP A 9 9.44 -15.83 -25.64
CA ASP A 9 10.22 -17.06 -25.65
C ASP A 9 11.60 -16.86 -25.00
N GLU A 10 12.21 -15.69 -25.22
CA GLU A 10 13.43 -15.29 -24.54
C GLU A 10 13.27 -15.25 -23.01
N ILE A 11 12.16 -14.68 -22.52
CA ILE A 11 11.84 -14.61 -21.07
C ILE A 11 11.54 -16.01 -20.52
N ARG A 12 10.85 -16.86 -21.27
CA ARG A 12 10.55 -18.25 -20.86
C ARG A 12 11.83 -19.04 -20.62
N VAL A 13 12.80 -18.91 -21.52
CA VAL A 13 14.09 -19.61 -21.43
C VAL A 13 14.97 -19.00 -20.33
N LYS A 14 15.20 -17.68 -20.35
CA LYS A 14 16.16 -17.03 -19.45
C LYS A 14 15.64 -16.84 -18.02
N GLY A 15 14.33 -16.71 -17.82
CA GLY A 15 13.76 -16.33 -16.53
C GLY A 15 13.50 -14.82 -16.43
N PRO A 16 13.53 -14.24 -15.22
CA PRO A 16 13.40 -12.81 -15.03
C PRO A 16 14.48 -12.03 -15.80
N VAL A 17 14.07 -11.05 -16.60
CA VAL A 17 14.97 -10.26 -17.45
C VAL A 17 14.85 -8.76 -17.21
N LEU A 18 15.93 -8.04 -17.54
CA LEU A 18 15.97 -6.59 -17.62
C LEU A 18 15.80 -6.12 -19.08
N PRO A 19 15.33 -4.87 -19.31
CA PRO A 19 15.18 -4.32 -20.65
C PRO A 19 16.46 -4.40 -21.51
N HIS A 20 17.63 -4.18 -20.91
CA HIS A 20 18.90 -4.26 -21.64
C HIS A 20 19.24 -5.68 -22.11
N GLN A 21 18.78 -6.73 -21.40
CA GLN A 21 19.02 -8.11 -21.79
C GLN A 21 18.18 -8.49 -23.01
N ILE A 22 16.93 -7.99 -23.07
CA ILE A 22 16.06 -8.13 -24.24
C ILE A 22 16.59 -7.31 -25.43
N ALA A 23 17.03 -6.08 -25.18
CA ALA A 23 17.66 -5.24 -26.20
C ALA A 23 18.84 -5.95 -26.87
N LYS A 24 19.73 -6.55 -26.07
CA LYS A 24 20.87 -7.34 -26.55
C LYS A 24 20.44 -8.62 -27.28
N ALA A 25 19.46 -9.36 -26.76
CA ALA A 25 19.02 -10.63 -27.35
C ALA A 25 18.34 -10.46 -28.73
N ILE A 26 17.67 -9.33 -28.94
CA ILE A 26 16.86 -9.08 -30.14
C ILE A 26 17.56 -8.10 -31.10
N GLY A 27 18.70 -7.52 -30.70
CA GLY A 27 19.43 -6.56 -31.53
C GLY A 27 18.68 -5.23 -31.66
N THR A 28 18.06 -4.75 -30.59
CA THR A 28 17.32 -3.49 -30.55
C THR A 28 17.86 -2.56 -29.45
N ASN A 29 17.32 -1.35 -29.35
CA ASN A 29 17.68 -0.42 -28.29
C ASN A 29 16.83 -0.62 -27.01
N ILE A 30 17.33 -0.11 -25.89
CA ILE A 30 16.70 -0.28 -24.57
C ILE A 30 15.30 0.37 -24.52
N LEU A 31 15.09 1.48 -25.24
CA LEU A 31 13.81 2.18 -25.26
C LEU A 31 12.72 1.32 -25.90
N PHE A 32 12.99 0.74 -27.07
CA PHE A 32 12.07 -0.18 -27.75
C PHE A 32 11.88 -1.47 -26.96
N ALA A 33 12.93 -2.04 -26.37
CA ALA A 33 12.78 -3.21 -25.50
C ALA A 33 11.87 -2.92 -24.30
N SER A 34 12.01 -1.74 -23.68
CA SER A 34 11.17 -1.30 -22.56
C SER A 34 9.72 -1.08 -22.99
N ALA A 35 9.48 -0.49 -24.17
CA ALA A 35 8.14 -0.31 -24.72
C ALA A 35 7.45 -1.66 -24.95
N VAL A 36 8.15 -2.62 -25.56
CA VAL A 36 7.61 -3.96 -25.80
C VAL A 36 7.34 -4.72 -24.49
N LEU A 37 8.24 -4.64 -23.51
CA LEU A 37 8.03 -5.25 -22.18
C LEU A 37 6.85 -4.62 -21.44
N SER A 38 6.69 -3.29 -21.53
CA SER A 38 5.54 -2.58 -20.97
C SER A 38 4.23 -3.03 -21.62
N GLN A 39 4.23 -3.21 -22.95
CA GLN A 39 3.08 -3.73 -23.68
C GLN A 39 2.76 -5.19 -23.31
N LEU A 40 3.75 -6.07 -23.23
CA LEU A 40 3.54 -7.46 -22.79
C LEU A 40 3.00 -7.52 -21.35
N SER A 41 3.43 -6.58 -20.50
CA SER A 41 2.91 -6.45 -19.15
C SER A 41 1.46 -5.96 -19.12
N SER A 42 1.11 -4.96 -19.94
CA SER A 42 -0.28 -4.48 -20.03
C SER A 42 -1.22 -5.58 -20.54
N GLU A 43 -0.76 -6.38 -21.50
CA GLU A 43 -1.43 -7.59 -22.03
C GLU A 43 -1.42 -8.77 -21.05
N LYS A 44 -0.80 -8.63 -19.85
CA LYS A 44 -0.68 -9.66 -18.80
C LYS A 44 0.08 -10.92 -19.22
N LEU A 45 0.86 -10.86 -20.30
CA LEU A 45 1.70 -11.96 -20.78
C LEU A 45 2.99 -12.09 -19.97
N VAL A 46 3.46 -10.97 -19.40
CA VAL A 46 4.55 -10.92 -18.43
C VAL A 46 4.11 -10.18 -17.15
N LYS A 47 4.80 -10.47 -16.05
CA LYS A 47 4.70 -9.79 -14.78
C LYS A 47 5.90 -8.88 -14.59
N VAL A 48 5.68 -7.81 -13.83
CA VAL A 48 6.72 -6.86 -13.42
C VAL A 48 7.04 -7.11 -11.95
N SER A 49 8.31 -7.33 -11.67
CA SER A 49 8.83 -7.47 -10.31
C SER A 49 8.99 -6.11 -9.64
N HIS A 50 8.85 -6.10 -8.31
CA HIS A 50 9.16 -4.95 -7.48
C HIS A 50 10.67 -4.76 -7.26
N ILE A 51 11.48 -5.79 -7.50
CA ILE A 51 12.94 -5.69 -7.51
C ILE A 51 13.36 -4.81 -8.70
N LYS A 52 14.23 -3.84 -8.41
CA LYS A 52 14.87 -3.00 -9.43
C LYS A 52 16.38 -3.22 -9.43
N VAL A 53 16.95 -3.38 -10.61
CA VAL A 53 18.40 -3.46 -10.83
C VAL A 53 18.80 -2.29 -11.72
N GLY A 54 19.66 -1.40 -11.20
CA GLY A 54 20.02 -0.17 -11.91
C GLY A 54 18.81 0.71 -12.23
N GLY A 55 17.81 0.75 -11.34
CA GLY A 55 16.56 1.50 -11.52
C GLY A 55 15.52 0.83 -12.42
N SER A 56 15.88 -0.22 -13.17
CA SER A 56 14.96 -0.94 -14.04
C SER A 56 14.33 -2.16 -13.34
N PRO A 57 13.02 -2.40 -13.47
CA PRO A 57 12.39 -3.58 -12.90
C PRO A 57 12.70 -4.84 -13.70
N LEU A 58 12.58 -6.01 -13.06
CA LEU A 58 12.64 -7.31 -13.74
C LEU A 58 11.27 -7.68 -14.33
N TYR A 59 11.29 -8.32 -15.49
CA TYR A 59 10.11 -8.85 -16.17
C TYR A 59 10.19 -10.37 -16.26
N TYR A 60 9.12 -11.07 -15.96
CA TYR A 60 9.11 -12.54 -15.91
C TYR A 60 7.75 -13.10 -16.32
N VAL A 61 7.69 -14.37 -16.73
CA VAL A 61 6.40 -15.05 -16.98
C VAL A 61 5.91 -15.76 -15.72
N SER A 62 4.59 -15.95 -15.60
CA SER A 62 4.01 -16.71 -14.48
C SER A 62 4.64 -18.10 -14.35
N GLY A 63 4.92 -18.53 -13.11
CA GLY A 63 5.64 -19.78 -12.82
C GLY A 63 7.13 -19.59 -12.58
N GLN A 64 7.69 -18.42 -12.88
CA GLN A 64 9.10 -18.09 -12.64
C GLN A 64 9.33 -17.31 -11.34
N GLU A 65 8.34 -17.19 -10.46
CA GLU A 65 8.43 -16.40 -9.22
C GLU A 65 9.64 -16.83 -8.35
N ALA A 66 9.91 -18.13 -8.26
CA ALA A 66 11.04 -18.64 -7.50
C ALA A 66 12.41 -18.19 -8.06
N LYS A 67 12.51 -17.95 -9.37
CA LYS A 67 13.73 -17.42 -9.99
C LYS A 67 14.00 -15.97 -9.61
N LEU A 68 13.06 -15.25 -8.99
CA LEU A 68 13.33 -13.91 -8.46
C LEU A 68 14.24 -13.95 -7.23
N GLU A 69 14.30 -15.07 -6.52
CA GLU A 69 15.13 -15.22 -5.31
C GLU A 69 16.62 -15.01 -5.59
N GLN A 70 17.11 -15.35 -6.79
CA GLN A 70 18.51 -15.11 -7.18
C GLN A 70 18.89 -13.62 -7.20
N TYR A 71 17.90 -12.72 -7.18
CA TYR A 71 18.11 -11.27 -7.11
C TYR A 71 17.94 -10.72 -5.69
N SER A 72 17.81 -11.57 -4.66
CA SER A 72 17.70 -11.12 -3.25
C SER A 72 18.89 -10.28 -2.80
N ASP A 73 20.07 -10.50 -3.40
CA ASP A 73 21.27 -9.71 -3.11
C ASP A 73 21.20 -8.28 -3.64
N ARG A 74 20.24 -7.99 -4.53
CA ARG A 74 19.97 -6.63 -5.02
C ARG A 74 19.02 -5.85 -4.11
N LEU A 75 18.40 -6.52 -3.12
CA LEU A 75 17.58 -5.87 -2.11
C LEU A 75 18.44 -5.03 -1.16
N HIS A 76 17.85 -3.95 -0.65
CA HIS A 76 18.49 -3.13 0.38
C HIS A 76 18.74 -3.96 1.66
N GLU A 77 19.72 -3.58 2.48
CA GLU A 77 20.14 -4.36 3.67
C GLU A 77 18.96 -4.78 4.57
N LYS A 78 18.05 -3.84 4.86
CA LYS A 78 16.84 -4.10 5.68
C LYS A 78 15.82 -5.01 4.97
N GLU A 79 15.67 -4.88 3.66
CA GLU A 79 14.79 -5.72 2.84
C GLU A 79 15.33 -7.15 2.75
N ARG A 80 16.65 -7.31 2.66
CA ARG A 80 17.31 -8.63 2.68
C ARG A 80 17.16 -9.33 4.03
N LYS A 81 17.22 -8.58 5.13
CA LYS A 81 16.91 -9.09 6.49
C LYS A 81 15.45 -9.55 6.58
N ALA A 82 14.50 -8.74 6.11
CA ALA A 82 13.09 -9.11 6.06
C ALA A 82 12.83 -10.33 5.17
N PHE A 83 13.46 -10.39 4.01
CA PHE A 83 13.41 -11.54 3.09
C PHE A 83 13.88 -12.82 3.79
N SER A 84 15.04 -12.77 4.44
CA SER A 84 15.62 -13.94 5.11
C SER A 84 14.73 -14.42 6.25
N LEU A 85 14.27 -13.48 7.09
CA LEU A 85 13.37 -13.78 8.21
C LEU A 85 12.04 -14.39 7.74
N LEU A 86 11.43 -13.83 6.70
CA LEU A 86 10.16 -14.34 6.18
C LEU A 86 10.35 -15.68 5.46
N LYS A 87 11.46 -15.87 4.75
CA LYS A 87 11.81 -17.14 4.09
C LYS A 87 11.99 -18.27 5.10
N GLU A 88 12.60 -17.98 6.24
CA GLU A 88 12.81 -18.93 7.34
C GLU A 88 11.49 -19.22 8.07
N LYS A 89 10.81 -18.19 8.60
CA LYS A 89 9.63 -18.35 9.45
C LYS A 89 8.34 -18.67 8.69
N LYS A 90 8.32 -18.45 7.37
CA LYS A 90 7.17 -18.59 6.44
C LYS A 90 5.97 -17.68 6.71
N LEU A 91 5.75 -17.30 7.97
CA LEU A 91 4.66 -16.48 8.43
C LEU A 91 5.15 -15.59 9.58
N LEU A 92 4.86 -14.29 9.50
CA LEU A 92 5.19 -13.30 10.52
C LEU A 92 3.93 -12.55 10.93
N TYR A 93 3.71 -12.35 12.22
CA TYR A 93 2.63 -11.50 12.71
C TYR A 93 3.09 -10.04 12.72
N ASN A 94 2.34 -9.15 12.07
CA ASN A 94 2.75 -7.75 11.88
C ASN A 94 3.04 -7.04 13.19
N GLU A 95 2.20 -7.20 14.22
CA GLU A 95 2.36 -6.46 15.48
C GLU A 95 3.62 -6.84 16.27
N ASP A 96 4.19 -8.02 16.01
CA ASP A 96 5.42 -8.47 16.66
C ASP A 96 6.69 -7.91 15.99
N LEU A 97 6.55 -7.20 14.87
CA LEU A 97 7.67 -6.67 14.09
C LEU A 97 7.95 -5.21 14.44
N ASP A 98 9.22 -4.82 14.39
CA ASP A 98 9.61 -3.42 14.49
C ASP A 98 9.18 -2.63 13.23
N PRO A 99 9.08 -1.29 13.31
CA PRO A 99 8.65 -0.46 12.19
C PRO A 99 9.49 -0.62 10.92
N VAL A 100 10.80 -0.86 11.04
CA VAL A 100 11.70 -1.01 9.89
C VAL A 100 11.41 -2.31 9.16
N MET A 101 11.20 -3.40 9.90
CA MET A 101 10.83 -4.70 9.31
C MET A 101 9.45 -4.67 8.67
N LYS A 102 8.47 -3.97 9.26
CA LYS A 102 7.15 -3.76 8.64
C LYS A 102 7.26 -3.07 7.28
N VAL A 103 8.05 -2.01 7.19
CA VAL A 103 8.29 -1.28 5.93
C VAL A 103 9.10 -2.13 4.94
N ALA A 104 10.09 -2.88 5.42
CA ALA A 104 10.87 -3.76 4.56
C ALA A 104 10.01 -4.86 3.93
N LEU A 105 9.14 -5.51 4.71
CA LEU A 105 8.19 -6.53 4.22
C LEU A 105 7.18 -5.97 3.22
N SER A 106 6.75 -4.72 3.36
CA SER A 106 5.83 -4.09 2.42
C SER A 106 6.50 -3.71 1.09
N LYS A 107 7.83 -3.57 1.05
CA LYS A 107 8.62 -3.29 -0.16
C LYS A 107 8.96 -4.56 -0.95
N ILE A 108 9.16 -5.71 -0.28
CA ILE A 108 9.49 -6.98 -0.94
C ILE A 108 8.26 -7.77 -1.41
N LYS A 109 7.34 -7.12 -2.12
CA LYS A 109 6.03 -7.68 -2.51
C LYS A 109 6.10 -8.93 -3.40
N ASP A 110 7.23 -9.14 -4.08
CA ASP A 110 7.45 -10.35 -4.87
C ASP A 110 7.58 -11.60 -3.98
N PHE A 111 7.97 -11.42 -2.70
CA PHE A 111 8.21 -12.50 -1.75
C PHE A 111 7.25 -12.49 -0.54
N SER A 112 6.72 -11.31 -0.21
CA SER A 112 5.91 -11.07 0.98
C SER A 112 4.45 -10.79 0.61
N LYS A 113 3.55 -11.70 1.00
CA LYS A 113 2.11 -11.61 0.80
C LYS A 113 1.40 -11.26 2.11
N ALA A 114 0.74 -10.12 2.17
CA ALA A 114 -0.08 -9.71 3.31
C ALA A 114 -1.38 -10.53 3.41
N ILE A 115 -1.73 -10.94 4.63
CA ILE A 115 -2.97 -11.64 4.97
C ILE A 115 -3.58 -10.98 6.20
N THR A 116 -4.78 -10.45 6.08
CA THR A 116 -5.52 -9.85 7.20
C THR A 116 -6.60 -10.81 7.68
N VAL A 117 -6.65 -11.06 8.99
CA VAL A 117 -7.64 -11.93 9.63
C VAL A 117 -8.36 -11.15 10.73
N LYS A 118 -9.68 -11.25 10.80
CA LYS A 118 -10.46 -10.67 11.88
C LYS A 118 -10.61 -11.68 13.02
N PHE A 119 -10.18 -11.32 14.21
CA PHE A 119 -10.30 -12.15 15.42
C PHE A 119 -10.78 -11.28 16.57
N ARG A 120 -11.88 -11.70 17.23
CA ARG A 120 -12.52 -10.95 18.32
C ARG A 120 -12.79 -9.47 17.99
N GLY A 121 -13.25 -9.20 16.77
CA GLY A 121 -13.57 -7.85 16.32
C GLY A 121 -12.37 -7.00 15.89
N LYS A 122 -11.12 -7.44 16.14
CA LYS A 122 -9.90 -6.75 15.71
C LYS A 122 -9.32 -7.37 14.45
N GLU A 123 -8.72 -6.55 13.60
CA GLU A 123 -7.98 -7.01 12.42
C GLU A 123 -6.52 -7.29 12.78
N HIS A 124 -6.00 -8.42 12.31
CA HIS A 124 -4.65 -8.88 12.54
C HIS A 124 -3.98 -9.13 11.19
N LEU A 125 -2.91 -8.39 10.91
CA LEU A 125 -2.13 -8.52 9.69
C LEU A 125 -1.00 -9.53 9.89
N PHE A 126 -0.84 -10.44 8.93
CA PHE A 126 0.26 -11.39 8.84
C PHE A 126 0.97 -11.24 7.49
N TRP A 127 2.28 -11.42 7.50
CA TRP A 127 3.09 -11.49 6.30
C TRP A 127 3.40 -12.95 6.02
N LYS A 128 3.05 -13.43 4.82
CA LYS A 128 3.21 -14.81 4.39
C LYS A 128 4.25 -14.88 3.27
N TRP A 129 5.12 -15.87 3.32
CA TRP A 129 6.04 -16.18 2.22
C TRP A 129 5.27 -16.54 0.94
N TYR A 130 5.75 -16.08 -0.22
CA TYR A 130 5.03 -16.15 -1.49
C TYR A 130 4.66 -17.59 -1.91
N SER A 131 5.54 -18.56 -1.64
CA SER A 131 5.34 -19.98 -1.97
C SER A 131 4.64 -20.77 -0.86
N PHE A 132 4.42 -20.18 0.32
CA PHE A 132 3.75 -20.86 1.42
C PHE A 132 2.24 -20.90 1.19
N PRO A 133 1.56 -22.07 1.21
CA PRO A 133 0.13 -22.16 0.94
C PRO A 133 -0.74 -21.45 1.99
N THR A 134 -1.84 -20.83 1.55
CA THR A 134 -2.76 -20.17 2.48
C THR A 134 -3.52 -21.18 3.34
N SER A 135 -3.77 -22.40 2.85
CA SER A 135 -4.37 -23.51 3.60
C SER A 135 -3.57 -23.85 4.85
N GLU A 136 -2.25 -23.91 4.73
CA GLU A 136 -1.31 -24.21 5.82
C GLU A 136 -1.10 -23.00 6.75
N ALA A 137 -1.19 -21.78 6.23
CA ALA A 137 -1.08 -20.58 7.06
C ALA A 137 -2.26 -20.40 8.04
N ARG A 138 -3.48 -20.80 7.65
CA ARG A 138 -4.70 -20.64 8.47
C ARG A 138 -4.61 -21.25 9.88
N PRO A 139 -4.25 -22.54 10.06
CA PRO A 139 -4.15 -23.14 11.39
C PRO A 139 -3.08 -22.46 12.24
N ILE A 140 -1.94 -22.09 11.66
CA ILE A 140 -0.86 -21.39 12.35
C ILE A 140 -1.30 -20.00 12.82
N ILE A 141 -1.97 -19.23 11.95
CA ILE A 141 -2.53 -17.91 12.31
C ILE A 141 -3.52 -18.07 13.48
N LYS A 142 -4.40 -19.06 13.40
CA LYS A 142 -5.37 -19.34 14.45
C LYS A 142 -4.64 -19.60 15.77
N GLU A 143 -3.70 -20.53 15.79
CA GLU A 143 -2.92 -20.87 16.98
C GLU A 143 -2.20 -19.66 17.58
N VAL A 144 -1.53 -18.85 16.76
CA VAL A 144 -0.83 -17.62 17.21
C VAL A 144 -1.79 -16.63 17.88
N LEU A 145 -2.97 -16.42 17.29
CA LEU A 145 -3.97 -15.50 17.84
C LEU A 145 -4.59 -16.05 19.14
N TYR A 146 -4.88 -17.34 19.22
CA TYR A 146 -5.37 -17.97 20.45
C TYR A 146 -4.32 -17.93 21.56
N LYS A 147 -3.04 -18.21 21.26
CA LYS A 147 -1.97 -18.17 22.27
C LYS A 147 -1.75 -16.76 22.81
N LYS A 148 -1.80 -15.73 21.94
CA LYS A 148 -1.55 -14.33 22.34
C LYS A 148 -2.72 -13.67 23.05
N PHE A 149 -3.95 -13.98 22.65
CA PHE A 149 -5.15 -13.27 23.12
C PHE A 149 -6.13 -14.17 23.87
N GLY A 150 -5.89 -15.48 23.95
CA GLY A 150 -6.79 -16.48 24.53
C GLY A 150 -6.18 -17.24 25.70
N GLY A 151 -5.93 -16.54 26.82
CA GLY A 151 -5.65 -17.20 28.10
C GLY A 151 -6.89 -17.92 28.65
N GLN A 152 -6.78 -19.24 28.77
CA GLN A 152 -7.59 -20.25 29.50
C GLN A 152 -9.12 -20.07 29.59
N ASN A 153 -9.83 -20.88 28.80
CA ASN A 153 -10.77 -21.87 29.36
C ASN A 153 -10.92 -23.04 28.37
N LYS A 154 -10.42 -24.21 28.76
CA LYS A 154 -10.67 -25.50 28.09
C LYS A 154 -11.83 -26.18 28.81
N LYS A 155 -13.02 -26.21 28.20
CA LYS A 155 -13.86 -27.40 27.94
C LYS A 155 -15.24 -26.99 27.41
N GLN A 156 -15.68 -27.72 26.37
CA GLN A 156 -16.97 -27.67 25.65
C GLN A 156 -17.12 -26.41 24.77
N GLU A 157 -17.41 -26.46 23.47
CA GLU A 157 -18.14 -27.42 22.65
C GLU A 157 -17.47 -27.69 21.30
N SER A 158 -17.49 -28.96 20.92
CA SER A 158 -17.51 -29.39 19.54
C SER A 158 -18.92 -29.23 18.97
N SER A 159 -19.23 -28.11 18.32
CA SER A 159 -20.35 -28.02 17.38
C SER A 159 -20.35 -26.67 16.63
N SER A 160 -20.14 -26.77 15.31
CA SER A 160 -20.59 -25.85 14.26
C SER A 160 -20.47 -24.34 14.50
N ILE A 161 -19.44 -23.72 13.90
CA ILE A 161 -19.48 -22.29 13.54
C ILE A 161 -19.39 -22.18 12.01
N PRO A 162 -20.22 -21.34 11.35
CA PRO A 162 -20.56 -21.48 9.95
C PRO A 162 -19.41 -21.16 8.99
N GLU A 163 -19.38 -21.93 7.90
CA GLU A 163 -18.42 -21.92 6.80
C GLU A 163 -18.47 -20.68 5.88
N LYS A 164 -18.90 -19.52 6.37
CA LYS A 164 -19.00 -18.26 5.59
C LYS A 164 -18.46 -17.13 6.48
N THR A 165 -17.34 -16.44 6.22
CA THR A 165 -16.82 -15.92 4.96
C THR A 165 -15.32 -15.65 5.14
N ILE A 166 -14.45 -16.51 4.63
CA ILE A 166 -13.04 -16.18 4.41
C ILE A 166 -12.99 -15.56 3.01
N LYS A 167 -12.98 -14.22 2.92
CA LYS A 167 -12.67 -13.55 1.65
C LYS A 167 -11.21 -13.85 1.29
N ASN A 168 -11.01 -14.93 0.54
CA ASN A 168 -9.85 -15.09 -0.33
C ASN A 168 -9.92 -13.93 -1.34
N THR A 169 -9.10 -12.90 -1.17
CA THR A 169 -8.84 -11.93 -2.25
C THR A 169 -7.52 -12.27 -2.91
N GLU A 170 -7.46 -13.43 -3.56
CA GLU A 170 -6.65 -13.61 -4.77
C GLU A 170 -7.64 -13.66 -5.95
N LYS A 171 -8.13 -12.49 -6.39
CA LYS A 171 -8.58 -12.26 -7.77
C LYS A 171 -8.62 -10.76 -8.10
N ILE A 172 -7.63 -10.38 -8.92
CA ILE A 172 -7.68 -9.41 -10.02
C ILE A 172 -7.54 -7.92 -9.65
N LEU A 173 -6.27 -7.50 -9.52
CA LEU A 173 -5.78 -6.31 -10.21
C LEU A 173 -5.87 -6.57 -11.74
N LYS A 174 -6.37 -5.55 -12.47
CA LYS A 174 -6.60 -5.43 -13.93
C LYS A 174 -7.97 -5.97 -14.40
N THR A 175 -8.96 -5.15 -14.74
CA THR A 175 -8.88 -4.09 -15.77
C THR A 175 -10.11 -3.19 -15.77
N LYS A 176 -9.87 -1.87 -15.83
CA LYS A 176 -10.55 -0.76 -16.54
C LYS A 176 -10.03 0.51 -15.81
N ASP A 177 -9.25 1.45 -16.34
CA ASP A 177 -8.86 1.81 -17.71
C ASP A 177 -9.95 1.57 -18.74
N LYS A 178 -11.13 2.08 -18.40
CA LYS A 178 -12.01 2.77 -19.33
C LYS A 178 -12.46 4.04 -18.63
N GLU A 179 -12.31 5.14 -19.35
CA GLU A 179 -12.86 6.45 -19.04
C GLU A 179 -14.24 6.33 -18.39
N ILE A 180 -14.36 6.99 -17.24
CA ILE A 180 -15.61 7.56 -16.75
C ILE A 180 -15.22 8.93 -16.18
N THR A 181 -14.97 9.87 -17.09
CA THR A 181 -15.67 11.15 -17.03
C THR A 181 -17.17 10.84 -17.05
N GLU A 182 -17.79 10.64 -15.89
CA GLU A 182 -19.22 10.85 -15.74
C GLU A 182 -19.43 11.70 -14.51
N ASP A 183 -20.16 12.79 -14.77
CA ASP A 183 -20.64 13.76 -13.81
C ASP A 183 -21.21 13.06 -12.58
N ILE A 184 -20.61 13.35 -11.42
CA ILE A 184 -21.33 13.20 -10.15
C ILE A 184 -22.33 14.36 -10.11
N LYS A 185 -23.48 14.15 -10.74
CA LYS A 185 -24.70 14.92 -10.45
C LYS A 185 -25.13 14.58 -9.03
N ASP A 186 -25.45 15.64 -8.30
CA ASP A 186 -26.09 15.67 -7.00
C ASP A 186 -27.08 14.53 -6.76
N LYS A 187 -26.77 13.63 -5.82
CA LYS A 187 -27.61 13.27 -4.67
C LYS A 187 -27.02 12.06 -3.94
N ASP A 188 -27.24 12.04 -2.63
CA ASP A 188 -26.88 11.00 -1.67
C ASP A 188 -25.45 11.01 -1.12
N ILE A 189 -25.04 12.16 -0.59
CA ILE A 189 -24.05 12.21 0.49
C ILE A 189 -24.68 11.58 1.74
N LYS A 190 -24.35 10.31 2.01
CA LYS A 190 -24.62 9.68 3.31
C LYS A 190 -23.94 10.50 4.41
N ARG A 191 -24.73 11.01 5.36
CA ARG A 191 -24.27 11.73 6.55
C ARG A 191 -23.23 10.90 7.30
N ILE A 192 -22.03 11.44 7.42
CA ILE A 192 -20.91 10.90 8.20
C ILE A 192 -21.29 10.92 9.68
N THR A 193 -21.07 9.82 10.39
CA THR A 193 -21.20 9.76 11.85
C THR A 193 -20.00 10.45 12.48
N ILE A 194 -20.15 11.72 12.85
CA ILE A 194 -19.12 12.47 13.58
C ILE A 194 -19.03 11.86 15.00
N PRO A 195 -17.86 11.40 15.45
CA PRO A 195 -17.70 10.96 16.84
C PRO A 195 -17.89 12.16 17.77
N GLU A 196 -18.95 12.18 18.59
CA GLU A 196 -19.08 13.15 19.68
C GLU A 196 -18.35 12.67 20.94
N PRO A 197 -17.69 13.58 21.69
CA PRO A 197 -17.64 15.03 21.49
C PRO A 197 -16.60 15.45 20.43
N SER A 198 -17.08 16.12 19.38
CA SER A 198 -16.25 16.69 18.31
C SER A 198 -15.50 17.93 18.82
N SER A 199 -14.18 17.99 18.63
CA SER A 199 -13.38 19.11 19.12
C SER A 199 -13.66 20.40 18.33
N VAL A 200 -13.47 21.56 18.96
CA VAL A 200 -13.58 22.88 18.31
C VAL A 200 -12.69 22.97 17.07
N PHE A 201 -11.54 22.29 17.06
CA PHE A 201 -10.63 22.23 15.92
C PHE A 201 -11.18 21.38 14.77
N LEU A 202 -11.75 20.20 15.06
CA LEU A 202 -12.33 19.36 14.03
C LEU A 202 -13.47 20.08 13.30
N LYS A 203 -14.34 20.79 14.04
CA LYS A 203 -15.39 21.64 13.44
C LYS A 203 -14.82 22.69 12.49
N LYS A 204 -13.72 23.34 12.85
CA LYS A 204 -13.04 24.30 11.95
C LYS A 204 -12.49 23.64 10.68
N ALA A 205 -11.89 22.46 10.80
CA ALA A 205 -11.39 21.71 9.65
C ALA A 205 -12.54 21.26 8.72
N LEU A 206 -13.65 20.76 9.29
CA LEU A 206 -14.84 20.38 8.52
C LEU A 206 -15.46 21.58 7.79
N ASN A 207 -15.63 22.72 8.47
CA ASN A 207 -16.13 23.94 7.83
C ASN A 207 -15.21 24.42 6.69
N PHE A 208 -13.89 24.25 6.83
CA PHE A 208 -12.95 24.54 5.76
C PHE A 208 -13.16 23.61 4.56
N PHE A 209 -13.40 22.32 4.79
CA PHE A 209 -13.68 21.38 3.71
C PHE A 209 -14.99 21.70 2.99
N GLU A 210 -16.07 21.99 3.73
CA GLU A 210 -17.35 22.40 3.14
C GLU A 210 -17.21 23.65 2.26
N LYS A 211 -16.52 24.69 2.75
CA LYS A 211 -16.27 25.92 1.97
C LYS A 211 -15.48 25.70 0.68
N ASN A 212 -14.68 24.64 0.61
CA ASN A 212 -13.85 24.32 -0.54
C ASN A 212 -14.44 23.16 -1.38
N ASN A 213 -15.71 22.81 -1.18
CA ASN A 213 -16.37 21.67 -1.82
C ASN A 213 -15.63 20.33 -1.64
N VAL A 214 -14.87 20.19 -0.55
CA VAL A 214 -14.14 18.98 -0.21
C VAL A 214 -15.07 18.06 0.56
N SER A 215 -15.31 16.87 0.03
CA SER A 215 -16.14 15.86 0.70
C SER A 215 -15.29 15.01 1.64
N VAL A 216 -15.76 14.78 2.86
CA VAL A 216 -15.08 13.89 3.83
C VAL A 216 -15.67 12.48 3.70
N LEU A 217 -14.84 11.45 3.64
CA LEU A 217 -15.27 10.05 3.53
C LEU A 217 -15.10 9.27 4.83
N ASP A 218 -14.06 9.58 5.60
CA ASP A 218 -13.75 8.90 6.85
C ASP A 218 -13.02 9.84 7.82
N VAL A 219 -13.20 9.63 9.13
CA VAL A 219 -12.60 10.43 10.20
C VAL A 219 -12.13 9.51 11.33
N LYS A 220 -10.83 9.54 11.60
CA LYS A 220 -10.19 8.80 12.69
C LYS A 220 -9.48 9.76 13.65
N THR A 221 -9.91 9.76 14.91
CA THR A 221 -9.27 10.54 15.97
C THR A 221 -7.98 9.87 16.43
N ILE A 222 -6.84 10.57 16.32
CA ILE A 222 -5.52 10.06 16.72
C ILE A 222 -5.16 10.53 18.13
N THR A 223 -5.30 11.83 18.39
CA THR A 223 -5.16 12.40 19.73
C THR A 223 -6.44 13.14 20.05
N LYS A 224 -7.08 12.79 21.19
CA LYS A 224 -8.31 13.46 21.64
C LYS A 224 -8.14 14.97 21.51
N ASN A 225 -9.01 15.56 20.70
CA ASN A 225 -9.13 16.99 20.42
C ASN A 225 -8.00 17.70 19.66
N LYS A 226 -6.88 17.04 19.33
CA LYS A 226 -5.70 17.70 18.73
C LYS A 226 -5.29 17.17 17.36
N GLU A 227 -5.50 15.89 17.08
CA GLU A 227 -5.01 15.28 15.83
C GLU A 227 -6.04 14.31 15.26
N PHE A 228 -6.30 14.47 13.97
CA PHE A 228 -7.30 13.71 13.23
C PHE A 228 -6.73 13.28 11.88
N ASP A 229 -6.95 12.02 11.53
CA ASP A 229 -6.69 11.49 10.21
C ASP A 229 -8.02 11.40 9.48
N LEU A 230 -8.11 11.96 8.28
CA LEU A 230 -9.31 11.95 7.47
C LEU A 230 -9.00 11.41 6.07
N ILE A 231 -9.99 10.82 5.42
CA ILE A 231 -9.96 10.58 3.98
C ILE A 231 -10.90 11.60 3.34
N VAL A 232 -10.39 12.42 2.43
CA VAL A 232 -11.16 13.50 1.80
C VAL A 232 -11.10 13.41 0.29
N VAL A 233 -12.11 13.94 -0.38
CA VAL A 233 -12.24 14.02 -1.83
C VAL A 233 -12.23 15.49 -2.21
N VAL A 234 -11.18 15.90 -2.92
CA VAL A 234 -11.00 17.28 -3.38
C VAL A 234 -11.42 17.35 -4.84
N PRO A 235 -12.39 18.21 -5.20
CA PRO A 235 -12.75 18.43 -6.60
C PRO A 235 -11.61 19.16 -7.31
N SER A 236 -11.30 18.75 -8.54
CA SER A 236 -10.31 19.41 -9.40
C SER A 236 -10.86 19.55 -10.83
N PRO A 237 -10.26 20.39 -11.68
CA PRO A 237 -10.73 20.59 -13.05
C PRO A 237 -10.76 19.30 -13.91
N VAL A 238 -9.96 18.30 -13.54
CA VAL A 238 -9.86 16.99 -14.24
C VAL A 238 -10.62 15.87 -13.52
N GLY A 239 -11.47 16.21 -12.54
CA GLY A 239 -12.23 15.26 -11.73
C GLY A 239 -11.85 15.31 -10.25
N SER A 240 -12.49 14.47 -9.45
CA SER A 240 -12.30 14.46 -8.00
C SER A 240 -11.16 13.53 -7.58
N ILE A 241 -10.24 14.03 -6.75
CA ILE A 241 -9.05 13.31 -6.29
C ILE A 241 -9.19 12.99 -4.80
N LYS A 242 -8.89 11.75 -4.40
CA LYS A 242 -8.84 11.34 -3.00
C LYS A 242 -7.50 11.73 -2.35
N PHE A 243 -7.58 12.29 -1.15
CA PHE A 243 -6.44 12.67 -0.34
C PHE A 243 -6.50 11.98 1.03
N TYR A 244 -5.33 11.61 1.53
CA TYR A 244 -5.15 11.38 2.95
C TYR A 244 -4.95 12.73 3.62
N CYS A 245 -5.84 13.11 4.53
CA CYS A 245 -5.78 14.39 5.21
C CYS A 245 -5.32 14.23 6.65
N LYS A 246 -4.23 14.92 7.02
CA LYS A 246 -3.77 15.03 8.41
C LYS A 246 -4.18 16.39 8.95
N ALA A 247 -5.14 16.44 9.87
CA ALA A 247 -5.55 17.67 10.53
C ALA A 247 -4.95 17.75 11.93
N LYS A 248 -4.12 18.75 12.20
CA LYS A 248 -3.36 18.90 13.45
C LYS A 248 -3.52 20.29 14.06
N ASP A 249 -3.98 20.36 15.31
CA ASP A 249 -4.13 21.61 16.06
C ASP A 249 -2.80 22.03 16.69
N LYS A 250 -1.90 22.63 15.89
CA LYS A 250 -0.56 23.03 16.35
C LYS A 250 -0.11 24.34 15.71
N LYS A 251 0.36 25.29 16.53
CA LYS A 251 0.78 26.65 16.10
C LYS A 251 2.03 26.69 15.20
N LYS A 252 2.93 25.73 15.32
CA LYS A 252 4.12 25.59 14.47
C LYS A 252 4.31 24.14 14.07
N ILE A 253 4.38 23.89 12.76
CA ILE A 253 4.53 22.54 12.20
C ILE A 253 6.01 22.29 11.88
N ASN A 254 6.54 21.20 12.44
CA ASN A 254 7.92 20.80 12.22
C ASN A 254 8.02 19.73 11.12
N ASP A 255 9.25 19.42 10.75
CA ASP A 255 9.61 18.38 9.79
C ASP A 255 9.11 16.98 10.20
N SER A 256 9.16 16.66 11.49
CA SER A 256 8.66 15.38 12.02
C SER A 256 7.15 15.21 11.78
N ASP A 257 6.37 16.28 11.98
CA ASP A 257 4.93 16.30 11.73
C ASP A 257 4.64 16.01 10.24
N LEU A 258 5.34 16.68 9.32
CA LEU A 258 5.18 16.45 7.88
C LEU A 258 5.64 15.06 7.45
N SER A 259 6.77 14.58 7.99
CA SER A 259 7.31 13.25 7.71
C SER A 259 6.33 12.15 8.08
N SER A 260 5.68 12.29 9.25
CA SER A 260 4.67 11.33 9.70
C SER A 260 3.46 11.31 8.76
N ALA A 261 2.97 12.48 8.36
CA ALA A 261 1.83 12.58 7.44
C ALA A 261 2.18 12.04 6.06
N PHE A 262 3.39 12.31 5.56
CA PHE A 262 3.91 11.75 4.32
C PHE A 262 3.91 10.24 4.35
N ALA A 263 4.49 9.64 5.40
CA ALA A 263 4.55 8.19 5.56
C ALA A 263 3.14 7.57 5.55
N HIS A 264 2.17 8.21 6.22
CA HIS A 264 0.79 7.75 6.19
C HIS A 264 0.12 7.90 4.81
N GLY A 265 0.37 8.97 4.08
CA GLY A 265 -0.09 9.11 2.69
C GLY A 265 0.48 8.03 1.78
N GLN A 266 1.79 7.78 1.89
CA GLN A 266 2.49 6.73 1.13
C GLN A 266 1.94 5.34 1.46
N ILE A 267 1.65 5.03 2.74
CA ILE A 267 1.03 3.77 3.14
C ILE A 267 -0.33 3.56 2.47
N ASN A 268 -1.11 4.63 2.32
CA ASN A 268 -2.44 4.58 1.72
C ASN A 268 -2.42 4.79 0.19
N ASN A 269 -1.25 4.97 -0.45
CA ASN A 269 -1.14 5.40 -1.84
C ASN A 269 -1.98 6.65 -2.17
N LEU A 270 -2.10 7.58 -1.23
CA LEU A 270 -2.84 8.83 -1.40
C LEU A 270 -1.90 10.03 -1.26
N PRO A 271 -2.09 11.09 -2.08
CA PRO A 271 -1.46 12.36 -1.81
C PRO A 271 -1.94 12.90 -0.46
N VAL A 272 -1.08 13.68 0.18
CA VAL A 272 -1.33 14.15 1.55
C VAL A 272 -1.83 15.58 1.51
N LEU A 273 -2.95 15.84 2.17
CA LEU A 273 -3.40 17.18 2.52
C LEU A 273 -3.11 17.39 4.01
N PHE A 274 -2.18 18.27 4.34
CA PHE A 274 -1.86 18.60 5.72
C PHE A 274 -2.53 19.91 6.11
N VAL A 275 -3.36 19.89 7.15
CA VAL A 275 -4.19 21.02 7.58
C VAL A 275 -3.89 21.39 9.03
N SER A 276 -3.59 22.66 9.29
CA SER A 276 -3.27 23.15 10.65
C SER A 276 -3.60 24.64 10.83
N LYS A 277 -3.75 25.11 12.08
CA LYS A 277 -3.83 26.56 12.38
C LYS A 277 -2.48 27.29 12.29
N GLY A 278 -1.39 26.54 12.33
CA GLY A 278 -0.04 27.07 12.50
C GLY A 278 0.67 27.44 11.21
N ASP A 279 1.92 27.91 11.34
CA ASP A 279 2.84 28.09 10.23
C ASP A 279 3.88 26.96 10.20
N LEU A 280 4.41 26.67 9.02
CA LEU A 280 5.53 25.75 8.87
C LEU A 280 6.80 26.40 9.45
N THR A 281 7.66 25.61 10.08
CA THR A 281 9.01 26.07 10.41
C THR A 281 9.86 26.19 9.14
N LYS A 282 10.88 27.05 9.13
CA LYS A 282 11.81 27.21 7.98
C LYS A 282 12.41 25.86 7.50
N LYS A 283 12.64 24.93 8.43
CA LYS A 283 13.10 23.57 8.12
C LYS A 283 12.01 22.74 7.44
N ALA A 284 10.78 22.79 7.96
CA ALA A 284 9.63 22.09 7.40
C ALA A 284 9.26 22.60 5.99
N GLU A 285 9.34 23.91 5.75
CA GLU A 285 9.13 24.48 4.40
C GLU A 285 10.14 23.95 3.38
N LYS A 286 11.44 23.92 3.75
CA LYS A 286 12.49 23.38 2.88
C LYS A 286 12.26 21.89 2.56
N MET A 287 11.89 21.09 3.57
CA MET A 287 11.63 19.66 3.36
C MET A 287 10.35 19.40 2.55
N LEU A 288 9.33 20.26 2.69
CA LEU A 288 8.12 20.19 1.89
C LEU A 288 8.42 20.34 0.39
N ILE A 289 9.32 21.27 0.03
CA ILE A 289 9.72 21.54 -1.36
C ILE A 289 10.65 20.46 -1.90
N ASN A 290 11.64 20.03 -1.11
CA ASN A 290 12.74 19.19 -1.61
C ASN A 290 12.52 17.68 -1.45
N GLU A 291 11.81 17.25 -0.39
CA GLU A 291 11.78 15.84 0.03
C GLU A 291 10.37 15.25 0.05
N PHE A 292 9.34 16.05 0.29
CA PHE A 292 7.95 15.59 0.41
C PHE A 292 7.08 15.94 -0.80
N SER A 293 7.54 15.54 -2.01
CA SER A 293 6.75 15.68 -3.23
C SER A 293 5.44 14.89 -3.10
N GLY A 294 4.31 15.59 -2.91
CA GLY A 294 3.00 14.98 -2.69
C GLY A 294 2.30 15.36 -1.39
N ILE A 295 2.89 16.23 -0.55
CA ILE A 295 2.14 16.91 0.52
C ILE A 295 1.70 18.30 0.06
N ILE A 296 0.42 18.60 0.24
CA ILE A 296 -0.15 19.94 0.14
C ILE A 296 -0.40 20.45 1.55
N TYR A 297 0.24 21.55 1.93
CA TYR A 297 -0.02 22.20 3.22
C TYR A 297 -1.09 23.30 3.08
N LYS A 298 -2.07 23.32 3.97
CA LYS A 298 -3.06 24.39 4.08
C LYS A 298 -3.23 24.85 5.53
N LYS A 299 -3.15 26.16 5.71
CA LYS A 299 -3.44 26.83 6.98
C LYS A 299 -4.94 27.11 7.09
N LEU A 300 -5.54 26.78 8.24
CA LEU A 300 -6.94 27.08 8.61
C LEU A 300 -7.10 28.47 9.22
#